data_AF-A0A0W8DMI0-F1
#
_entry.id   AF-A0A0W8DMI0-F1
#
_cell.length_a   1.000
_cell.length_b   1.000
_cell.length_c   1.000
_cell.angle_alpha   90.00
_cell.angle_beta   90.00
_cell.angle_gamma   90.00
#
_symmetry.space_group_name_H-M   'P 1'
#
loop_
_entity.id
_entity.type
_entity.pdbx_description
1 polymer ?
#
loop_
_entity_poly.entity_id
_entity_poly.type
_entity_poly.pdbx_seq_one_letter_code
_entity_poly.pdbx_strand_id
1 'polypeptide(L)'
;MFGATLQAAVAVLRFILMHASKYDVERSDLVEELQQLGMQQETAEAIAQSYEDHRARIQDQQRAQRFQFPGVEKLEWKVDTRPK
;
A
#
# COMPACT_ATOMS: atom_id res chain seq x y z
N MET A 1 -9.46 -12.18 26.54
CA MET A 1 -9.70 -10.81 26.02
C MET A 1 -8.50 -10.23 25.23
N PHE A 2 -7.36 -10.92 25.10
CA PHE A 2 -6.16 -10.41 24.37
C PHE A 2 -6.09 -10.77 22.87
N GLY A 3 -6.97 -11.64 22.35
CA GLY A 3 -6.92 -12.06 20.95
C GLY A 3 -7.39 -10.98 19.95
N ALA A 4 -8.38 -10.17 20.36
CA ALA A 4 -8.97 -9.15 19.48
C ALA A 4 -8.00 -7.99 19.18
N THR A 5 -7.18 -7.59 20.15
CA THR A 5 -6.21 -6.49 19.98
C THR A 5 -5.05 -6.89 19.07
N LEU A 6 -4.55 -8.13 19.17
CA LEU A 6 -3.53 -8.63 18.26
C LEU A 6 -4.04 -8.72 16.81
N GLN A 7 -5.24 -9.26 16.62
CA GLN A 7 -5.85 -9.32 15.29
C GLN A 7 -6.07 -7.93 14.69
N ALA A 8 -6.48 -6.95 15.51
CA ALA A 8 -6.62 -5.57 15.09
C ALA A 8 -5.26 -4.97 14.68
N ALA A 9 -4.20 -5.17 15.47
CA ALA A 9 -2.87 -4.68 15.15
C ALA A 9 -2.33 -5.27 13.83
N VAL A 10 -2.50 -6.58 13.63
CA VAL A 10 -2.11 -7.25 12.38
C VAL A 10 -2.91 -6.71 11.19
N ALA A 11 -4.22 -6.50 11.36
CA ALA A 11 -5.06 -5.94 10.31
C ALA A 11 -4.66 -4.51 9.93
N VAL A 12 -4.33 -3.67 10.92
CA VAL A 12 -3.85 -2.29 10.70
C VAL A 12 -2.51 -2.30 9.99
N LEU A 13 -1.54 -3.09 10.44
CA LEU A 13 -0.25 -3.20 9.76
C LEU A 13 -0.41 -3.70 8.32
N ARG A 14 -1.23 -4.74 8.11
CA ARG A 14 -1.54 -5.22 6.76
C ARG A 14 -2.12 -4.10 5.89
N PHE A 15 -3.07 -3.33 6.42
CA PHE A 15 -3.68 -2.22 5.70
C PHE A 15 -2.64 -1.17 5.30
N ILE A 16 -1.82 -0.70 6.25
CA ILE A 16 -0.76 0.29 6.03
C ILE A 16 0.22 -0.21 4.96
N LEU A 17 0.78 -1.41 5.12
CA LEU A 17 1.80 -1.94 4.22
C LEU A 17 1.28 -2.20 2.80
N MET A 18 0.02 -2.63 2.67
CA MET A 18 -0.62 -2.78 1.37
C MET A 18 -0.83 -1.42 0.70
N HIS A 19 -1.25 -0.40 1.44
CA HIS A 19 -1.42 0.95 0.89
C HIS A 19 -0.09 1.58 0.51
N ALA A 20 0.93 1.51 1.37
CA ALA A 20 2.28 1.97 1.07
C ALA A 20 2.80 1.33 -0.22
N SER A 21 2.66 0.00 -0.35
CA SER A 21 3.06 -0.73 -1.56
C SER A 21 2.31 -0.26 -2.81
N LYS A 22 1.00 0.00 -2.68
CA LYS A 22 0.13 0.40 -3.79
C LYS A 22 0.49 1.78 -4.34
N TYR A 23 0.89 2.71 -3.46
CA TYR A 23 1.26 4.07 -3.81
C TYR A 23 2.77 4.28 -3.96
N ASP A 24 3.53 3.19 -3.92
CA ASP A 24 4.98 3.22 -4.14
C ASP A 24 5.70 4.14 -3.15
N VAL A 25 5.28 4.08 -1.88
CA VAL A 25 5.82 4.93 -0.79
C VAL A 25 7.25 4.51 -0.45
N GLU A 26 8.14 5.49 -0.33
CA GLU A 26 9.55 5.30 0.04
C GLU A 26 9.72 4.94 1.51
N ARG A 27 10.84 4.28 1.85
CA ARG A 27 11.10 3.80 3.22
C ARG A 27 11.11 4.95 4.23
N SER A 28 11.77 6.07 3.90
CA SER A 28 11.84 7.25 4.78
C SER A 28 10.46 7.80 5.11
N ASP A 29 9.61 7.90 4.09
CA ASP A 29 8.27 8.48 4.22
C ASP A 29 7.37 7.57 5.07
N LEU A 30 7.48 6.25 4.87
CA LEU A 30 6.76 5.29 5.70
C LEU A 30 7.19 5.34 7.18
N VAL A 31 8.48 5.56 7.46
CA VAL A 31 8.96 5.74 8.85
C VAL A 31 8.29 6.96 9.49
N GLU A 32 8.24 8.09 8.79
CA GLU A 32 7.60 9.32 9.27
C GLU A 32 6.10 9.12 9.52
N GLU A 33 5.37 8.48 8.59
CA GLU A 33 3.95 8.19 8.76
C GLU A 33 3.68 7.29 9.97
N LEU A 34 4.50 6.25 10.19
CA LEU A 34 4.35 5.36 11.34
C LEU A 34 4.61 6.09 12.67
N GLN A 35 5.54 7.05 12.70
CA GLN A 35 5.78 7.89 13.87
C GLN A 35 4.63 8.85 14.14
N GLN A 36 3.99 9.40 13.11
CA GLN A 36 2.79 10.23 13.25
C GLN A 36 1.60 9.44 13.85
N LEU A 37 1.58 8.12 13.65
CA LEU A 37 0.63 7.21 14.31
C LEU A 37 1.05 6.83 15.75
N GLY A 38 2.17 7.37 16.25
CA GLY A 38 2.66 7.19 17.61
C GLY A 38 3.63 6.03 17.80
N MET A 39 4.17 5.42 16.72
CA MET A 39 5.20 4.40 16.85
C MET A 39 6.54 5.00 17.27
N GLN A 40 7.30 4.27 18.08
CA GLN A 40 8.68 4.63 18.40
C GLN A 40 9.58 4.48 17.16
N GLN A 41 10.63 5.31 17.06
CA GLN A 41 11.58 5.32 15.94
C GLN A 41 12.07 3.91 15.57
N GLU A 42 12.56 3.16 16.55
CA GLU A 42 13.12 1.82 16.35
C GLU A 42 12.09 0.86 15.74
N THR A 43 10.86 0.85 16.27
CA THR A 43 9.78 0.00 15.76
C THR A 43 9.34 0.44 14.36
N ALA A 44 9.26 1.74 14.10
CA ALA A 44 8.90 2.28 12.79
C ALA A 44 9.96 1.90 11.73
N GLU A 45 11.24 2.04 12.05
CA GLU A 45 12.34 1.65 11.17
C GLU A 45 12.36 0.15 10.88
N ALA A 46 12.12 -0.70 11.88
CA ALA A 46 12.07 -2.14 11.71
C ALA A 46 10.92 -2.57 10.78
N ILE A 47 9.74 -1.98 10.95
CA ILE A 47 8.57 -2.22 10.09
C ILE A 47 8.84 -1.73 8.67
N ALA A 48 9.40 -0.52 8.52
CA ALA A 48 9.68 0.07 7.23
C ALA A 48 10.79 -0.68 6.46
N GLN A 49 11.80 -1.21 7.15
CA GLN A 49 12.80 -2.08 6.51
C GLN A 49 12.15 -3.35 5.97
N SER A 50 11.35 -4.02 6.80
CA SER A 50 10.63 -5.23 6.38
C SER A 50 9.70 -4.96 5.19
N TYR A 51 9.04 -3.80 5.17
CA TYR A 51 8.28 -3.33 4.01
C TYR A 51 9.14 -3.19 2.76
N GLU A 52 10.27 -2.48 2.84
CA GLU A 52 11.17 -2.24 1.71
C GLU A 52 11.66 -3.56 1.11
N ASP A 53 12.11 -4.49 1.96
CA ASP A 53 12.59 -5.82 1.56
C ASP A 53 11.53 -6.64 0.80
N HIS A 54 10.24 -6.40 1.10
CA HIS A 54 9.12 -7.18 0.56
C HIS A 54 8.19 -6.40 -0.38
N ARG A 55 8.43 -5.10 -0.62
CA ARG A 55 7.55 -4.18 -1.38
C ARG A 55 7.20 -4.75 -2.75
N ALA A 56 8.20 -5.19 -3.51
CA ALA A 56 8.01 -5.77 -4.84
C ALA A 56 7.06 -6.99 -4.80
N ARG A 57 7.24 -7.87 -3.81
CA ARG A 57 6.41 -9.08 -3.63
C ARG A 57 4.97 -8.72 -3.25
N ILE A 58 4.76 -7.72 -2.39
CA ILE A 58 3.42 -7.25 -2.02
C ILE A 58 2.73 -6.68 -3.26
N GLN A 59 3.44 -5.86 -4.04
CA GLN A 59 2.90 -5.30 -5.27
C GLN A 59 2.55 -6.39 -6.30
N ASP A 60 3.38 -7.42 -6.47
CA ASP A 60 3.07 -8.55 -7.35
C ASP A 60 1.80 -9.28 -6.93
N GLN A 61 1.62 -9.52 -5.63
CA GLN A 61 0.40 -10.13 -5.12
C GLN A 61 -0.82 -9.26 -5.35
N GLN A 62 -0.71 -7.94 -5.15
CA GLN A 62 -1.78 -6.99 -5.46
C GLN A 62 -2.09 -6.97 -6.97
N ARG A 63 -1.09 -7.03 -7.84
CA ARG A 63 -1.27 -7.12 -9.30
C ARG A 63 -1.95 -8.41 -9.72
N ALA A 64 -1.67 -9.52 -9.04
CA ALA A 64 -2.32 -10.80 -9.30
C ALA A 64 -3.78 -10.83 -8.83
N GLN A 65 -4.10 -10.14 -7.72
CA GLN A 65 -5.44 -10.13 -7.12
C GLN A 65 -6.33 -8.97 -7.56
N ARG A 66 -5.78 -7.94 -8.22
CA ARG A 66 -6.56 -6.80 -8.70
C ARG A 66 -7.58 -7.27 -9.74
N PHE A 67 -8.68 -6.54 -9.81
CA PHE A 67 -9.61 -6.69 -10.92
C PHE A 67 -8.88 -6.40 -12.24
N GLN A 68 -8.89 -7.37 -13.14
CA GLN A 68 -8.43 -7.20 -14.51
C GLN A 68 -9.65 -6.90 -15.37
N PHE A 69 -9.49 -6.21 -16.49
CA PHE A 69 -10.56 -5.96 -17.46
C PHE A 69 -10.46 -6.98 -18.60
N PRO A 70 -10.94 -8.22 -18.44
CA PRO A 70 -10.94 -9.18 -19.54
C PRO A 70 -11.80 -8.61 -20.69
N GLY A 71 -11.24 -8.55 -21.88
CA GLY A 71 -11.93 -8.08 -23.10
C GLY A 71 -11.83 -6.57 -23.38
N VAL A 72 -11.18 -5.77 -22.53
CA VAL A 72 -10.83 -4.39 -22.88
C VAL A 72 -9.45 -4.39 -23.53
N GLU A 73 -9.41 -4.60 -24.85
CA GLU A 73 -8.16 -4.67 -25.63
C GLU A 73 -7.63 -3.29 -26.04
N LYS A 74 -8.52 -2.29 -26.15
CA LYS A 74 -8.17 -0.95 -26.62
C LYS A 74 -8.97 0.11 -25.89
N LEU A 75 -8.25 1.01 -25.22
CA LEU A 75 -8.79 2.23 -24.63
C LEU A 75 -8.53 3.39 -25.59
N GLU A 76 -9.59 4.01 -26.10
CA GLU A 76 -9.47 5.25 -26.88
C GLU A 76 -9.83 6.43 -25.99
N TRP A 77 -8.85 7.26 -25.68
CA TRP A 77 -9.08 8.52 -24.98
C TRP A 77 -9.65 9.54 -25.97
N LYS A 78 -10.93 9.87 -25.82
CA LYS A 78 -11.59 10.91 -26.60
C LYS A 78 -11.69 12.17 -25.76
N VAL A 79 -11.04 13.25 -26.21
CA VAL A 79 -11.24 14.59 -25.64
C VAL A 79 -12.38 15.24 -26.40
N ASP A 80 -13.47 15.52 -25.70
CA ASP A 80 -14.58 16.27 -26.28
C ASP A 80 -14.22 17.77 -26.29
N THR A 81 -13.74 18.26 -27.43
CA THR A 81 -13.54 19.69 -27.63
C THR A 81 -14.84 20.28 -28.16
N ARG A 82 -15.59 20.97 -27.31
CA ARG A 82 -16.71 21.81 -27.77
C ARG A 82 -16.18 22.84 -28.78
N PRO A 83 -16.70 22.88 -30.02
CA PRO A 83 -16.33 23.94 -30.97
C PRO A 83 -16.86 25.29 -30.47
N LYS A 84 -16.05 26.34 -30.67
CA LYS A 84 -16.38 27.74 -30.38
C LYS A 84 -17.43 28.29 -31.34
#